data_AF-A0A2S9GJI0-F1
#
_entry.id   AF-A0A2S9GJI0-F1
#
_cell.length_a   1.000
_cell.length_b   1.000
_cell.length_c   1.000
_cell.angle_alpha   90.00
_cell.angle_beta   90.00
_cell.angle_gamma   90.00
#
_symmetry.space_group_name_H-M   'P 1'
#
loop_
_entity.id
_entity.type
_entity.pdbx_description
1 polymer ?
#
loop_
_entity_poly.entity_id
_entity_poly.type
_entity_poly.pdbx_seq_one_letter_code
_entity_poly.pdbx_strand_id
1 'polypeptide(L)'
;AADAIVAVGTGVAGMREYRNDIRARATAAGRNPDDIKLMFCVPPVVAPTEEEARAEVQRLVSTDSYIEKQLVGISSNTEIDFKQ
;
A
#
# COMPACT_ATOMS: atom_id res chain seq x y z
N ALA A 1 -13.08 2.44 18.81
CA ALA A 1 -11.72 1.89 18.61
C ALA A 1 -11.72 1.09 17.31
N ALA A 2 -10.60 0.98 16.59
CA ALA A 2 -10.57 0.25 15.32
C ALA A 2 -10.42 -1.26 15.53
N ASP A 3 -11.17 -2.05 14.75
CA ASP A 3 -11.05 -3.51 14.67
C ASP A 3 -10.22 -3.96 13.46
N ALA A 4 -10.22 -3.15 12.40
CA ALA A 4 -9.36 -3.29 11.24
C ALA A 4 -8.74 -1.94 10.86
N ILE A 5 -7.48 -1.98 10.42
CA ILE A 5 -6.72 -0.85 9.90
C ILE A 5 -6.22 -1.24 8.52
N VAL A 6 -6.56 -0.43 7.52
CA VAL A 6 -6.01 -0.54 6.16
C VAL A 6 -4.96 0.54 5.99
N ALA A 7 -3.74 0.14 5.64
CA ALA A 7 -2.59 1.04 5.56
C ALA A 7 -1.81 0.87 4.26
N VAL A 8 -1.06 1.90 3.88
CA VAL A 8 -0.07 1.83 2.81
C VAL A 8 1.28 1.45 3.41
N GLY A 9 1.91 0.41 2.88
CA GLY A 9 3.21 -0.05 3.36
C GLY A 9 4.38 0.69 2.71
N THR A 10 5.34 1.14 3.52
CA THR A 10 6.62 1.74 3.06
C THR A 10 7.74 0.71 3.13
N GLY A 11 7.56 -0.41 2.40
CA GLY A 11 8.47 -1.56 2.46
C GLY A 11 8.38 -2.37 3.76
N VAL A 12 9.06 -3.52 3.80
CA VAL A 12 8.92 -4.51 4.89
C VAL A 12 9.33 -3.94 6.25
N ALA A 13 10.38 -3.11 6.30
CA ALA A 13 10.84 -2.50 7.55
C ALA A 13 9.80 -1.51 8.12
N GLY A 14 9.29 -0.59 7.29
CA GLY A 14 8.26 0.37 7.70
C GLY A 14 6.95 -0.31 8.10
N MET A 15 6.53 -1.35 7.37
CA MET A 15 5.36 -2.16 7.75
C MET A 15 5.53 -2.80 9.13
N ARG A 16 6.73 -3.29 9.47
CA ARG A 16 7.02 -3.87 10.79
C ARG A 16 7.00 -2.81 11.89
N GLU A 17 7.61 -1.66 11.66
CA GLU A 17 7.61 -0.53 12.59
C GLU A 17 6.17 -0.08 12.88
N TYR A 18 5.37 0.14 11.84
CA TYR A 18 3.98 0.54 11.98
C TYR A 18 3.14 -0.50 12.73
N ARG A 19 3.34 -1.80 12.45
CA ARG A 19 2.71 -2.87 13.23
C ARG A 19 3.07 -2.77 14.71
N ASN A 20 4.34 -2.56 15.04
CA ASN A 20 4.79 -2.48 16.43
C ASN A 20 4.19 -1.26 17.15
N ASP A 21 4.11 -0.11 16.48
CA ASP A 21 3.48 1.10 17.01
C ASP A 21 2.00 0.88 17.32
N ILE A 22 1.23 0.32 16.37
CA ILE A 22 -0.20 0.00 16.59
C ILE A 22 -0.39 -0.92 17.79
N ARG A 23 0.46 -1.95 17.94
CA ARG A 23 0.38 -2.88 19.07
C ARG A 23 0.70 -2.18 20.40
N ALA A 24 1.72 -1.33 20.43
CA ALA A 24 2.07 -0.57 21.63
C ALA A 24 0.91 0.35 22.06
N ARG A 25 0.27 1.04 21.11
CA ARG A 25 -0.90 1.89 21.38
C ARG A 25 -2.11 1.09 21.86
N ALA A 26 -2.34 -0.11 21.31
CA ALA A 26 -3.42 -0.99 21.74
C ALA A 26 -3.24 -1.42 23.21
N THR A 27 -2.05 -1.88 23.56
CA THR A 27 -1.70 -2.25 24.94
C THR A 27 -1.83 -1.07 25.88
N ALA A 28 -1.33 0.11 25.51
CA ALA A 28 -1.44 1.33 26.32
C ALA A 28 -2.90 1.76 26.56
N ALA A 29 -3.80 1.42 25.62
CA ALA A 29 -5.24 1.63 25.74
C ALA A 29 -5.99 0.47 26.44
N GLY A 30 -5.29 -0.51 27.03
CA GLY A 30 -5.89 -1.66 27.72
C GLY A 30 -6.57 -2.67 26.79
N ARG A 31 -6.27 -2.66 25.49
CA ARG A 31 -6.81 -3.61 24.51
C ARG A 31 -5.81 -4.73 24.22
N ASN A 32 -6.33 -5.91 23.89
CA ASN A 32 -5.50 -6.96 23.30
C ASN A 32 -5.07 -6.53 21.88
N PRO A 33 -3.76 -6.40 21.59
CA PRO A 33 -3.28 -6.02 20.27
C PRO A 33 -3.63 -7.01 19.16
N ASP A 34 -3.97 -8.27 19.47
CA ASP A 34 -4.30 -9.29 18.48
C ASP A 34 -5.76 -9.19 17.97
N ASP A 35 -6.59 -8.40 18.65
CA ASP A 35 -7.96 -8.08 18.21
C ASP A 35 -7.95 -7.08 17.04
N ILE A 36 -6.85 -6.35 16.82
CA ILE A 36 -6.72 -5.37 15.75
C ILE A 36 -6.11 -6.04 14.52
N LYS A 37 -6.85 -6.02 13.40
CA LYS A 37 -6.37 -6.54 12.12
C LYS A 37 -5.70 -5.43 11.32
N LEU A 38 -4.38 -5.51 11.16
CA LEU A 38 -3.63 -4.57 10.32
C LEU A 38 -3.40 -5.20 8.93
N MET A 39 -3.96 -4.57 7.90
CA MET A 39 -3.87 -4.99 6.51
C MET A 39 -3.15 -3.91 5.69
N PHE A 40 -2.16 -4.32 4.89
CA PHE A 40 -1.44 -3.41 4.01
C PHE A 40 -1.92 -3.56 2.56
N CYS A 41 -2.11 -2.43 1.88
CA CYS A 41 -2.48 -2.41 0.47
C CYS A 41 -1.27 -2.84 -0.37
N VAL A 42 -1.44 -3.91 -1.14
CA VAL A 42 -0.46 -4.40 -2.12
C VAL A 42 -1.21 -4.69 -3.42
N PRO A 43 -0.76 -4.15 -4.58
CA PRO A 43 -1.32 -4.49 -5.89
C PRO A 43 -0.46 -5.55 -6.60
N PRO A 44 -0.62 -6.86 -6.31
CA PRO A 44 0.16 -7.89 -6.98
C PRO A 44 -0.29 -8.09 -8.43
N VAL A 45 0.66 -8.40 -9.31
CA VAL A 45 0.40 -8.99 -10.62
C VAL A 45 0.66 -10.49 -10.51
N VAL A 46 -0.34 -11.30 -10.86
CA VAL A 46 -0.29 -12.76 -10.70
C VAL A 46 -0.42 -13.41 -12.08
N ALA A 47 0.50 -14.33 -12.38
CA ALA A 47 0.52 -15.11 -13.61
C ALA A 47 1.02 -16.55 -13.34
N PRO A 48 0.83 -17.51 -14.27
CA PRO A 48 1.33 -18.88 -14.14
C PRO A 48 2.84 -18.97 -13.88
N THR A 49 3.63 -18.03 -14.40
CA THR A 49 5.07 -17.93 -14.13
C THR A 49 5.50 -16.51 -13.70
N GLU A 50 6.64 -16.44 -13.01
CA GLU A 50 7.27 -15.16 -12.63
C GLU A 50 7.65 -14.32 -13.87
N GLU A 51 8.10 -14.97 -14.94
CA GLU A 51 8.45 -14.31 -16.20
C GLU A 51 7.22 -13.63 -16.82
N GLU A 52 6.08 -14.33 -16.87
CA GLU A 52 4.82 -13.79 -17.36
C GLU A 52 4.32 -12.63 -16.49
N ALA A 53 4.44 -12.73 -15.16
CA ALA A 53 4.05 -11.64 -14.25
C ALA A 53 4.90 -10.38 -14.47
N ARG A 54 6.21 -10.54 -14.69
CA ARG A 54 7.12 -9.42 -14.98
C ARG A 54 6.87 -8.82 -16.36
N ALA A 55 6.61 -9.66 -17.37
CA ALA A 55 6.23 -9.22 -18.69
C ALA A 55 4.93 -8.40 -18.65
N GLU A 56 3.97 -8.80 -17.79
CA GLU A 56 2.74 -8.06 -17.59
C GLU A 56 2.95 -6.70 -16.95
N VAL A 57 3.75 -6.64 -15.88
CA VAL A 57 4.15 -5.36 -15.28
C VAL A 57 4.82 -4.47 -16.33
N GLN A 58 5.76 -5.02 -17.10
CA GLN A 58 6.46 -4.26 -18.15
C GLN A 58 5.47 -3.70 -19.18
N ARG A 59 4.49 -4.49 -19.61
CA ARG A 59 3.45 -4.07 -20.56
C ARG A 59 2.62 -2.91 -20.01
N LEU A 60 2.21 -2.98 -18.74
CA LEU A 60 1.42 -1.93 -18.08
C LEU A 60 2.21 -0.61 -17.97
N VAL A 61 3.47 -0.68 -17.53
CA VAL A 61 4.31 0.52 -17.33
C VAL A 61 4.80 1.14 -18.64
N SER A 62 4.78 0.37 -19.75
CA SER A 62 5.18 0.85 -21.07
C SER A 62 4.04 1.49 -21.88
N THR A 63 2.82 1.57 -21.34
CA THR A 63 1.72 2.25 -22.04
C THR A 63 1.93 3.77 -22.06
N ASP A 64 1.62 4.44 -23.18
CA ASP A 64 1.77 5.91 -23.30
C ASP A 64 1.05 6.67 -22.18
N SER A 65 -0.11 6.15 -21.76
CA SER A 65 -0.93 6.74 -20.69
C SER A 65 -0.42 6.49 -19.27
N TYR A 66 0.62 5.68 -19.07
CA TYR A 66 1.02 5.21 -17.74
C TYR A 66 1.40 6.37 -16.82
N ILE A 67 2.31 7.24 -17.29
CA ILE A 67 2.81 8.37 -16.49
C ILE A 67 1.67 9.31 -16.12
N GLU A 68 0.84 9.69 -17.09
CA GLU A 68 -0.32 10.56 -16.85
C GLU A 68 -1.27 9.97 -15.79
N LYS A 69 -1.59 8.67 -15.89
CA LYS A 69 -2.46 7.99 -14.91
C LYS A 69 -1.85 7.94 -13.51
N GLN A 70 -0.53 7.76 -13.40
CA GLN A 70 0.15 7.80 -12.09
C GLN A 70 0.09 9.20 -11.48
N LEU A 71 0.31 10.25 -12.29
CA LEU A 71 0.22 11.63 -11.82
C LEU A 71 -1.20 11.99 -11.37
N VAL A 72 -2.23 11.58 -12.12
CA VAL A 72 -3.64 11.75 -11.71
C VAL A 72 -3.91 11.05 -10.37
N GLY A 73 -3.39 9.83 -10.19
CA GLY A 73 -3.54 9.09 -8.93
C GLY A 73 -2.82 9.74 -7.74
N ILE A 74 -1.68 10.39 -7.97
CA ILE A 74 -1.00 11.16 -6.91
C ILE A 74 -1.80 12.43 -6.61
N SER A 75 -2.18 13.19 -7.64
CA SER A 75 -2.99 14.41 -7.51
C SER A 75 -4.26 14.18 -6.70
N SER A 76 -4.96 13.05 -6.91
CA SER A 76 -6.20 12.76 -6.17
C SER A 76 -6.00 12.56 -4.68
N ASN A 77 -4.80 12.19 -4.23
CA ASN A 77 -4.50 11.91 -2.83
C ASN A 77 -3.76 13.06 -2.14
N THR A 78 -3.00 13.86 -2.89
CA THR A 78 -2.13 14.92 -2.34
C THR A 78 -2.67 16.33 -2.59
N GLU A 79 -3.70 16.48 -3.40
CA GLU A 79 -4.23 17.77 -3.87
C GLU A 79 -3.22 18.62 -4.66
N ILE A 80 -2.11 18.03 -5.10
CA ILE A 80 -1.10 18.67 -5.95
C ILE A 80 -1.50 18.52 -7.42
N ASP A 81 -1.64 19.62 -8.15
CA ASP A 81 -1.85 19.63 -9.60
C ASP A 81 -0.51 19.65 -10.35
N PHE A 82 -0.15 18.53 -10.99
CA PHE A 82 1.12 18.38 -11.73
C PHE A 82 1.08 18.98 -13.15
N LYS A 83 -0.03 19.62 -13.55
CA LYS A 83 -0.16 20.29 -14.85
C LYS A 83 0.22 21.78 -14.81
N GLN A 84 0.39 22.36 -13.62
CA GLN A 84 0.71 23.77 -13.42
C GLN A 84 2.22 24.06 -13.51
#